data_AF-A0A367LYL9-F1
#
_entry.id   AF-A0A367LYL9-F1
#
_cell.length_a   1.000
_cell.length_b   1.000
_cell.length_c   1.000
_cell.angle_alpha   90.00
_cell.angle_beta   90.00
_cell.angle_gamma   90.00
#
_symmetry.space_group_name_H-M   'P 1'
#
loop_
_entity.id
_entity.type
_entity.pdbx_description
1 polymer ?
#
loop_
_entity_poly.entity_id
_entity_poly.type
_entity_poly.pdbx_seq_one_letter_code
_entity_poly.pdbx_strand_id
1 'polypeptide(L)' 'MQLRTRRALGRLRRGLAVGEVAHALAFDDQSHLTRYFTSAYGISPGRYQRAVRG' A
#
# COMPACT_ATOMS: atom_id res chain seq x y z
N MET A 1 -8.24 -10.68 2.34
CA MET A 1 -7.66 -9.41 1.89
C MET A 1 -6.92 -8.61 2.98
N GLN A 2 -7.36 -8.57 4.24
CA GLN A 2 -6.69 -7.82 5.32
C GLN A 2 -5.19 -8.15 5.53
N LEU A 3 -4.77 -9.41 5.33
CA LEU A 3 -3.37 -9.83 5.43
C LEU A 3 -2.47 -9.16 4.38
N ARG A 4 -2.99 -8.90 3.16
CA ARG A 4 -2.25 -8.22 2.09
C ARG A 4 -2.03 -6.76 2.42
N THR A 5 -3.04 -6.07 2.93
CA THR A 5 -2.92 -4.66 3.33
C THR A 5 -1.96 -4.46 4.51
N ARG A 6 -1.96 -5.37 5.48
CA ARG A 6 -0.95 -5.36 6.56
C ARG A 6 0.47 -5.56 6.02
N ARG A 7 0.66 -6.47 5.06
CA ARG A 7 1.94 -6.67 4.37
C ARG A 7 2.35 -5.47 3.50
N ALA A 8 1.39 -4.68 3.00
CA ALA A 8 1.64 -3.44 2.28
C ALA A 8 2.25 -2.37 3.21
N LEU A 9 1.75 -2.21 4.44
CA LEU A 9 2.30 -1.25 5.42
C LEU A 9 3.82 -1.41 5.61
N GLY A 10 4.28 -2.64 5.85
CA GLY A 10 5.70 -2.93 6.06
C GLY A 10 6.58 -2.73 4.81
N ARG A 11 6.01 -2.84 3.60
CA ARG A 11 6.73 -2.56 2.35
C ARG A 11 6.78 -1.06 2.05
N LEU A 12 5.67 -0.36 2.27
CA LEU A 12 5.57 1.09 2.10
C LEU A 12 6.48 1.84 3.07
N ARG A 13 6.57 1.39 4.33
CA ARG A 13 7.53 1.89 5.34
C ARG A 13 8.98 1.74 4.90
N ARG A 14 9.32 0.62 4.26
CA ARG A 14 10.66 0.39 3.68
C ARG A 14 10.89 1.20 2.40
N GLY A 15 9.87 1.89 1.91
CA GLY A 15 10.04 2.81 0.81
C GLY A 15 9.86 2.25 -0.60
N LEU A 16 9.38 1.01 -0.72
CA LEU A 16 9.03 0.39 -2.00
C LEU A 16 7.95 1.19 -2.72
N ALA A 17 8.04 1.32 -4.04
CA ALA A 17 7.07 2.09 -4.80
C ALA A 17 5.68 1.42 -4.72
N VAL A 18 4.62 2.23 -4.69
CA VAL A 18 3.24 1.71 -4.51
C VAL A 18 2.87 0.69 -5.60
N GLY A 19 3.30 0.91 -6.85
CA GLY A 19 3.12 -0.04 -7.94
C GLY A 19 3.82 -1.39 -7.71
N GLU A 20 5.07 -1.37 -7.25
CA GLU A 20 5.80 -2.59 -6.89
C GLU A 20 5.11 -3.34 -5.74
N VAL A 21 4.60 -2.62 -4.75
CA VAL A 21 3.84 -3.21 -3.63
C VAL A 21 2.53 -3.84 -4.11
N ALA A 22 1.87 -3.24 -5.10
CA ALA A 22 0.65 -3.79 -5.69
C ALA A 22 0.95 -5.13 -6.40
N HIS A 23 1.96 -5.16 -7.28
CA HIS A 23 2.38 -6.37 -7.97
C HIS A 23 2.86 -7.46 -6.99
N ALA A 24 3.69 -7.11 -6.01
CA ALA A 24 4.23 -8.06 -5.02
C ALA A 24 3.18 -8.65 -4.09
N LEU A 25 1.99 -8.04 -4.00
CA LEU A 25 0.87 -8.51 -3.19
C LEU A 25 -0.28 -9.06 -4.05
N ALA A 26 -0.03 -9.27 -5.34
CA ALA A 26 -0.99 -9.78 -6.31
C ALA A 26 -2.29 -8.98 -6.35
N PHE A 27 -2.18 -7.65 -6.27
CA PHE A 27 -3.20 -6.75 -6.79
C PHE A 27 -2.99 -6.62 -8.29
N ASP A 28 -4.09 -6.55 -9.04
CA ASP A 28 -4.06 -6.44 -10.51
C ASP A 28 -3.33 -5.17 -10.94
N ASP A 29 -3.53 -4.08 -10.19
CA ASP A 29 -2.87 -2.81 -10.39
C ASP A 29 -2.75 -1.99 -9.09
N GLN A 30 -2.05 -0.86 -9.19
CA GLN A 30 -1.89 0.10 -8.10
C GLN A 30 -3.21 0.74 -7.65
N SER A 31 -4.16 0.95 -8.54
CA SER A 31 -5.47 1.54 -8.22
C SER A 31 -6.27 0.60 -7.32
N HIS A 32 -6.21 -0.71 -7.56
CA HIS A 32 -6.85 -1.75 -6.76
C HIS A 32 -6.27 -1.78 -5.34
N LEU A 33 -4.93 -1.75 -5.22
CA LEU A 33 -4.27 -1.58 -3.92
C LEU A 33 -4.71 -0.28 -3.24
N THR A 34 -4.77 0.83 -3.97
CA THR A 34 -5.10 2.16 -3.41
C THR A 34 -6.53 2.20 -2.86
N ARG A 35 -7.51 1.70 -3.62
CA ARG A 35 -8.90 1.60 -3.17
C ARG A 35 -9.01 0.74 -1.91
N TYR A 36 -8.41 -0.45 -1.94
CA TYR A 36 -8.50 -1.38 -0.81
C TYR A 36 -7.77 -0.87 0.44
N PHE A 37 -6.59 -0.30 0.27
CA PHE A 37 -5.80 0.26 1.36
C PHE A 37 -6.49 1.47 1.99
N THR A 38 -7.05 2.37 1.17
CA THR A 38 -7.78 3.55 1.66
C THR A 38 -9.06 3.14 2.38
N SER A 39 -9.79 2.15 1.86
CA SER A 39 -10.96 1.59 2.56
C SER A 39 -10.60 0.98 3.92
N ALA A 40 -9.43 0.34 4.04
CA ALA A 40 -9.00 -0.30 5.28
C ALA A 40 -8.36 0.65 6.30
N TYR A 41 -7.68 1.71 5.86
CA TYR A 41 -6.84 2.56 6.71
C TYR A 41 -7.14 4.05 6.64
N GLY A 42 -8.11 4.49 5.83
CA GLY A 42 -8.54 5.89 5.71
C GLY A 42 -7.57 6.82 4.98
N ILE A 43 -6.41 6.33 4.53
CA ILE A 43 -5.38 7.12 3.83
C ILE A 43 -4.82 6.33 2.65
N SER A 44 -4.36 7.00 1.59
CA SER A 44 -3.76 6.32 0.45
C SER A 44 -2.36 5.78 0.75
N PRO A 45 -1.91 4.69 0.09
CA PRO A 45 -0.58 4.12 0.26
C PRO A 45 0.57 5.12 0.08
N GLY A 46 0.46 5.99 -0.94
CA GLY A 46 1.49 7.00 -1.22
C GLY A 46 1.51 8.14 -0.19
N ARG A 47 0.35 8.52 0.37
CA ARG A 47 0.30 9.48 1.48
C ARG A 47 0.88 8.86 2.75
N TYR A 48 0.51 7.62 3.05
CA TYR A 48 1.08 6.85 4.15
C TYR A 48 2.61 6.78 4.03
N GLN A 49 3.12 6.38 2.87
CA GLN A 49 4.55 6.25 2.61
C GLN A 49 5.32 7.56 2.83
N ARG A 50 4.78 8.70 2.36
CA ARG A 50 5.38 10.02 2.61
C ARG A 50 5.37 10.36 4.10
N ALA A 51 4.28 10.08 4.81
CA ALA A 51 4.16 10.37 6.24
C ALA A 51 5.05 9.51 7.15
N VAL A 52 5.49 8.32 6.69
CA VAL A 52 6.43 7.47 7.45
C VAL A 52 7.90 7.62 7.01
N ARG A 53 8.17 8.33 5.90
CA ARG A 53 9.52 8.62 5.40
C ARG A 53 9.99 10.04 5.70
N GLY A 54 9.06 10.99 5.86
CA GLY A 54 9.33 12.29 6.48
C GLY A 54 9.29 12.17 8.00
#